data_AF-Q4SVJ7-F1
#
_entry.id   AF-Q4SVJ7-F1
#
_cell.length_a   1.000
_cell.length_b   1.000
_cell.length_c   1.000
_cell.angle_alpha   90.00
_cell.angle_beta   90.00
_cell.angle_gamma   90.00
#
_symmetry.space_group_name_H-M   'P 1'
#
loop_
_entity.id
_entity.type
_entity.pdbx_description
1 polymer ?
#
loop_
_entity_poly.entity_id
_entity_poly.type
_entity_poly.pdbx_seq_one_letter_code
_entity_poly.pdbx_strand_id
1 'polypeptide(L)'
;MRRVWLLFLLPNLLRAQVTPPGARAEDNNGTDSTNSSRTSDPSSSVRPPEEDGYSAVPSEEEEDDWSPAEAYMYTGQSSTLEGARCSRAYSPPGQPGPLPSSFAAPLGAALDALTNTANFLNMIFQASDLRESTVEEDMEWYHALVRALLEADALIRQALLTFDADPAATVPQLVLRASRTPAAKVQTIVLQDLSKAWDSLHLPAPAPDDSWFRSFKFPPPNQPTALSKRVLLNDLSTLDTPKWGRGDSYVTNRSGARWASAPVLDCQDGRFVPGWTLTLSMPFYGLKPDLTPEFRGVIRLDVNIQDIDLDQCRRGDGWFADTHECNRTSMECVAVPGRGFRLGQYCCRCKDGYYNPDREADGGSGNSSEAGVCYPDMPICLPCRPGCGSCRDATPCWVQEAWLLRASVLALQAVFMVLIFVSMLVAYKHRRSRVFIMYFKPSTFRCILLRWVRMLGFSIVYGTVTLKMYRVLKVFLSRTAQRVPYMSSLHLLRILGVMLMTVSWFLCAWTVGVLQNRDRNIPVFVTATTWDGQGFTLCYVDRWDYMMAVAELLFLCWGSSLWTAVRPVPSAFHEPRYMGIAIHNELLLSTTFHLLRYARAHRRARSA
;
A
#
# COMPACT_ATOMS: atom_id res chain seq x y z
N MET A 1 15.04 27.90 -69.84
CA MET A 1 16.32 28.56 -70.19
C MET A 1 17.01 29.07 -68.91
N ARG A 2 18.26 29.52 -69.05
CA ARG A 2 19.11 30.27 -68.08
C ARG A 2 18.27 31.31 -67.28
N ARG A 3 18.42 31.56 -65.96
CA ARG A 3 19.55 31.56 -64.98
C ARG A 3 20.56 32.69 -65.25
N VAL A 4 21.12 33.31 -64.18
CA VAL A 4 22.28 34.27 -64.21
C VAL A 4 21.95 35.64 -64.87
N TRP A 5 22.29 36.83 -64.37
CA TRP A 5 22.96 37.32 -63.13
C TRP A 5 22.54 38.83 -62.92
N LEU A 6 23.14 39.77 -62.16
CA LEU A 6 24.35 39.93 -61.31
C LEU A 6 24.11 41.13 -60.32
N LEU A 7 25.11 41.47 -59.48
CA LEU A 7 25.33 42.75 -58.74
C LEU A 7 24.31 43.13 -57.63
N PHE A 8 24.69 43.63 -56.45
CA PHE A 8 26.02 43.84 -55.80
C PHE A 8 26.12 42.93 -54.56
N LEU A 9 27.18 42.15 -54.33
CA LEU A 9 28.59 42.47 -54.02
C LEU A 9 28.87 42.96 -52.58
N LEU A 10 29.58 42.10 -51.83
CA LEU A 10 30.39 42.44 -50.65
C LEU A 10 31.63 43.26 -51.05
N PRO A 11 32.22 44.00 -50.09
CA PRO A 11 33.61 43.69 -49.66
C PRO A 11 33.75 43.63 -48.11
N ASN A 12 34.39 42.60 -47.53
CA ASN A 12 35.83 42.49 -47.15
C ASN A 12 36.16 43.08 -45.75
N LEU A 13 37.19 42.68 -44.98
CA LEU A 13 38.32 41.72 -45.08
C LEU A 13 38.32 40.79 -43.81
N LEU A 14 38.66 39.49 -43.87
CA LEU A 14 40.01 38.86 -43.72
C LEU A 14 40.79 39.35 -42.47
N ARG A 15 41.26 38.49 -41.55
CA ARG A 15 42.12 37.28 -41.62
C ARG A 15 41.82 36.30 -40.44
N ALA A 16 42.30 35.06 -40.33
CA ALA A 16 42.95 34.08 -41.24
C ALA A 16 42.83 32.65 -40.61
N GLN A 17 43.24 31.60 -41.33
CA GLN A 17 43.29 30.20 -40.83
C GLN A 17 44.66 29.83 -40.23
N VAL A 18 44.74 28.71 -39.48
CA VAL A 18 45.64 27.53 -39.70
C VAL A 18 45.49 26.50 -38.55
N THR A 19 45.72 25.21 -38.84
CA THR A 19 45.74 24.05 -37.91
C THR A 19 46.55 22.89 -38.53
N PRO A 20 46.97 21.83 -37.78
CA PRO A 20 47.33 21.73 -36.35
C PRO A 20 48.88 21.62 -36.23
N PRO A 21 49.64 20.48 -36.15
CA PRO A 21 49.40 19.08 -35.70
C PRO A 21 50.34 18.59 -34.55
N GLY A 22 50.07 17.39 -34.00
CA GLY A 22 50.98 16.60 -33.12
C GLY A 22 50.87 16.91 -31.61
N ALA A 23 50.67 16.01 -30.63
CA ALA A 23 50.78 14.54 -30.42
C ALA A 23 52.03 14.06 -29.63
N ARG A 24 51.85 13.81 -28.33
CA ARG A 24 52.48 12.70 -27.56
C ARG A 24 51.82 12.51 -26.18
N ALA A 25 52.11 11.39 -25.54
CA ALA A 25 51.82 11.06 -24.14
C ALA A 25 53.15 10.85 -23.38
N GLU A 26 53.08 10.44 -22.09
CA GLU A 26 54.23 10.18 -21.20
C GLU A 26 55.04 11.46 -20.84
N ASP A 27 55.69 11.63 -19.69
CA ASP A 27 55.55 10.97 -18.37
C ASP A 27 56.20 11.85 -17.28
N ASN A 28 55.96 11.51 -16.00
CA ASN A 28 56.83 11.62 -14.80
C ASN A 28 55.94 11.79 -13.55
N ASN A 29 55.92 10.88 -12.57
CA ASN A 29 56.98 10.22 -11.77
C ASN A 29 57.42 11.05 -10.55
N GLY A 30 57.54 10.37 -9.41
CA GLY A 30 57.67 10.94 -8.07
C GLY A 30 57.64 9.83 -7.02
N THR A 31 58.75 9.12 -6.91
CA THR A 31 59.05 8.03 -5.95
C THR A 31 58.82 8.48 -4.48
N ASP A 32 58.50 7.59 -3.54
CA ASP A 32 59.55 6.75 -2.94
C ASP A 32 59.19 5.32 -2.50
N SER A 33 60.26 4.58 -2.21
CA SER A 33 60.35 3.13 -1.96
C SER A 33 59.90 2.73 -0.54
N THR A 34 59.62 1.48 -0.17
CA THR A 34 60.63 0.39 -0.06
C THR A 34 60.04 -1.03 0.10
N ASN A 35 60.64 -1.97 -0.64
CA ASN A 35 60.80 -3.44 -0.49
C ASN A 35 60.61 -4.10 0.91
N SER A 36 60.40 -5.42 1.08
CA SER A 36 60.05 -6.56 0.18
C SER A 36 59.99 -7.90 0.97
N SER A 37 59.34 -8.95 0.42
CA SER A 37 59.53 -10.42 0.68
C SER A 37 59.19 -10.99 2.08
N ARG A 38 58.46 -12.11 2.24
CA ARG A 38 58.76 -13.56 1.95
C ARG A 38 59.97 -14.09 2.78
N THR A 39 60.01 -15.31 3.34
CA THR A 39 59.28 -16.59 3.04
C THR A 39 59.14 -17.52 4.29
N SER A 40 58.83 -18.80 4.10
CA SER A 40 58.33 -19.83 5.05
C SER A 40 59.35 -20.76 5.75
N ASP A 41 58.98 -21.24 6.95
CA ASP A 41 59.31 -22.54 7.62
C ASP A 41 60.81 -22.92 7.91
N PRO A 42 61.16 -24.02 8.67
CA PRO A 42 60.36 -24.96 9.50
C PRO A 42 60.94 -25.33 10.91
N SER A 43 60.15 -26.11 11.69
CA SER A 43 60.57 -27.24 12.57
C SER A 43 61.14 -27.07 14.02
N SER A 44 60.95 -28.15 14.80
CA SER A 44 61.58 -28.54 16.09
C SER A 44 61.18 -27.78 17.38
N SER A 45 61.31 -28.34 18.61
CA SER A 45 60.73 -29.58 19.20
C SER A 45 61.20 -29.74 20.66
N VAL A 46 60.31 -29.66 21.67
CA VAL A 46 60.65 -29.93 23.09
C VAL A 46 59.51 -30.63 23.85
N ARG A 47 59.87 -31.69 24.57
CA ARG A 47 59.23 -32.35 25.75
C ARG A 47 60.33 -32.42 26.84
N PRO A 48 60.11 -32.86 28.11
CA PRO A 48 58.96 -33.49 28.77
C PRO A 48 58.51 -32.63 30.01
N PRO A 49 57.78 -33.10 31.06
CA PRO A 49 57.31 -34.46 31.38
C PRO A 49 55.82 -34.64 31.71
N GLU A 50 55.44 -35.91 31.88
CA GLU A 50 54.13 -36.39 32.29
C GLU A 50 53.91 -36.37 33.83
N GLU A 51 52.66 -36.18 34.25
CA GLU A 51 52.10 -36.78 35.48
C GLU A 51 50.78 -37.47 35.11
N ASP A 52 50.60 -38.74 35.50
CA ASP A 52 49.44 -39.56 35.12
C ASP A 52 48.19 -39.22 35.95
N GLY A 53 47.23 -38.52 35.33
CA GLY A 53 45.92 -38.20 35.91
C GLY A 53 44.78 -38.93 35.21
N TYR A 54 44.31 -40.04 35.79
CA TYR A 54 43.22 -40.88 35.25
C TYR A 54 41.95 -40.04 35.00
N SER A 55 41.71 -39.68 33.74
CA SER A 55 40.58 -38.85 33.32
C SER A 55 39.59 -39.73 32.55
N ALA A 56 38.39 -39.91 33.11
CA ALA A 56 37.33 -40.62 32.42
C ALA A 56 36.95 -39.88 31.13
N VAL A 57 36.84 -40.61 30.02
CA VAL A 57 36.33 -40.06 28.75
C VAL A 57 34.89 -39.61 29.00
N PRO A 58 34.54 -38.32 28.78
CA PRO A 58 33.15 -37.90 28.75
C PRO A 58 32.48 -38.65 27.59
N SER A 59 31.36 -39.32 27.87
CA SER A 59 30.50 -39.83 26.80
C SER A 59 30.04 -38.64 25.95
N GLU A 60 30.36 -38.65 24.66
CA GLU A 60 29.79 -37.71 23.71
C GLU A 60 28.27 -37.85 23.77
N GLU A 61 27.56 -36.74 24.04
CA GLU A 61 26.10 -36.73 24.06
C GLU A 61 25.62 -36.98 22.61
N GLU A 62 24.80 -38.02 22.39
CA GLU A 62 24.23 -38.27 21.06
C GLU A 62 23.35 -37.07 20.66
N GLU A 63 23.82 -36.28 19.69
CA GLU A 63 23.11 -35.08 19.23
C GLU A 63 21.85 -35.51 18.45
N ASP A 64 20.70 -35.49 19.14
CA ASP A 64 19.37 -35.80 18.60
C ASP A 64 19.13 -35.09 17.24
N ASP A 65 18.75 -35.86 16.21
CA ASP A 65 18.31 -35.30 14.93
C ASP A 65 16.91 -34.71 15.06
N TRP A 66 16.85 -33.37 15.16
CA TRP A 66 15.59 -32.62 15.26
C TRP A 66 14.87 -32.40 13.91
N SER A 67 15.48 -32.77 12.77
CA SER A 67 14.89 -32.54 11.45
C SER A 67 13.50 -33.17 11.24
N PRO A 68 13.12 -34.32 11.85
CA PRO A 68 11.76 -34.85 11.76
C PRO A 68 10.72 -33.98 12.48
N ALA A 69 11.11 -33.36 13.61
CA ALA A 69 10.25 -32.46 14.40
C ALA A 69 10.09 -31.09 13.71
N GLU A 70 11.15 -30.59 13.07
CA GLU A 70 11.10 -29.38 12.24
C GLU A 70 10.26 -29.61 10.97
N ALA A 71 10.45 -30.73 10.27
CA ALA A 71 9.60 -31.13 9.15
C ALA A 71 8.13 -31.31 9.56
N TYR A 72 7.86 -31.82 10.77
CA TYR A 72 6.52 -31.88 11.34
C TYR A 72 5.92 -30.48 11.57
N MET A 73 6.72 -29.48 11.95
CA MET A 73 6.25 -28.12 12.18
C MET A 73 5.78 -27.40 10.90
N TYR A 74 6.27 -27.78 9.72
CA TYR A 74 5.75 -27.28 8.44
C TYR A 74 4.65 -28.17 7.86
N THR A 75 4.83 -29.49 7.86
CA THR A 75 3.91 -30.42 7.21
C THR A 75 2.66 -30.73 8.03
N GLY A 76 2.78 -30.81 9.36
CA GLY A 76 1.75 -31.27 10.29
C GLY A 76 1.20 -32.67 10.00
N GLN A 77 2.00 -33.56 9.39
CA GLN A 77 1.63 -34.95 9.11
C GLN A 77 2.32 -35.89 10.09
N SER A 78 1.59 -36.72 10.84
CA SER A 78 2.19 -37.64 11.83
C SER A 78 3.22 -38.60 11.24
N SER A 79 3.11 -38.91 9.94
CA SER A 79 4.03 -39.75 9.19
C SER A 79 5.46 -39.18 9.08
N THR A 80 5.69 -37.88 9.29
CA THR A 80 7.08 -37.35 9.35
C THR A 80 7.77 -37.67 10.67
N LEU A 81 7.03 -38.13 11.69
CA LEU A 81 7.56 -38.58 12.98
C LEU A 81 7.66 -40.12 13.05
N GLU A 82 7.15 -40.85 12.05
CA GLU A 82 7.15 -42.32 12.04
C GLU A 82 8.57 -42.86 11.79
N GLY A 83 9.13 -43.52 12.80
CA GLY A 83 10.48 -44.09 12.76
C GLY A 83 11.57 -43.17 13.34
N ALA A 84 11.27 -41.88 13.55
CA ALA A 84 12.15 -40.98 14.29
C ALA A 84 12.30 -41.44 15.75
N ARG A 85 13.51 -41.24 16.30
CA ARG A 85 13.81 -41.42 17.73
C ARG A 85 14.08 -40.06 18.37
N CYS A 86 13.92 -39.99 19.69
CA CYS A 86 14.27 -38.83 20.49
C CYS A 86 14.76 -39.29 21.87
N SER A 87 15.76 -38.61 22.42
CA SER A 87 16.15 -38.76 23.83
C SER A 87 15.23 -37.96 24.76
N ARG A 88 14.74 -36.80 24.28
CA ARG A 88 13.98 -35.81 25.04
C ARG A 88 12.95 -35.07 24.16
N ALA A 89 12.03 -34.36 24.80
CA ALA A 89 11.04 -33.53 24.12
C ALA A 89 11.70 -32.34 23.38
N TYR A 90 11.19 -32.00 22.20
CA TYR A 90 11.70 -30.90 21.36
C TYR A 90 10.94 -29.60 21.60
N SER A 91 11.64 -28.47 21.61
CA SER A 91 11.05 -27.14 21.53
C SER A 91 11.80 -26.34 20.46
N PRO A 92 11.11 -25.68 19.51
CA PRO A 92 11.78 -24.86 18.50
C PRO A 92 12.50 -23.68 19.17
N PRO A 93 13.59 -23.16 18.57
CA PRO A 93 14.36 -22.05 19.12
C PRO A 93 13.47 -20.80 19.27
N GLY A 94 12.99 -20.56 20.48
CA GLY A 94 11.91 -19.62 20.75
C GLY A 94 12.34 -18.16 20.59
N GLN A 95 11.59 -17.42 19.77
CA GLN A 95 11.55 -15.95 19.86
C GLN A 95 10.75 -15.57 21.13
N PRO A 96 11.37 -14.97 22.16
CA PRO A 96 10.70 -14.69 23.41
C PRO A 96 9.66 -13.58 23.22
N GLY A 97 8.37 -13.92 23.38
CA GLY A 97 7.27 -13.04 23.03
C GLY A 97 5.94 -13.39 23.72
N PRO A 98 4.93 -12.50 23.63
CA PRO A 98 3.58 -12.82 24.06
C PRO A 98 2.93 -13.87 23.14
N LEU A 99 1.98 -14.63 23.70
CA LEU A 99 1.13 -15.54 22.92
C LEU A 99 0.42 -14.78 21.78
N PRO A 100 0.39 -15.31 20.54
CA PRO A 100 -0.34 -14.69 19.44
C PRO A 100 -1.84 -14.58 19.75
N SER A 101 -2.48 -13.51 19.28
CA SER A 101 -3.90 -13.24 19.60
C SER A 101 -4.89 -14.31 19.10
N SER A 102 -4.49 -15.20 18.17
CA SER A 102 -5.29 -16.38 17.79
C SER A 102 -5.47 -17.38 18.94
N PHE A 103 -4.56 -17.43 19.90
CA PHE A 103 -4.61 -18.32 21.06
C PHE A 103 -5.55 -17.82 22.17
N ALA A 104 -5.90 -16.53 22.17
CA ALA A 104 -6.63 -15.90 23.28
C ALA A 104 -8.08 -16.40 23.44
N ALA A 105 -8.72 -16.87 22.37
CA ALA A 105 -10.06 -17.47 22.43
C ALA A 105 -10.02 -18.99 22.69
N PRO A 106 -9.24 -19.82 21.98
CA PRO A 106 -9.18 -21.27 22.24
C PRO A 106 -8.68 -21.61 23.64
N LEU A 107 -7.66 -20.92 24.16
CA LEU A 107 -7.13 -21.16 25.51
C LEU A 107 -8.01 -20.58 26.63
N GLY A 108 -9.13 -19.93 26.30
CA GLY A 108 -9.96 -19.20 27.27
C GLY A 108 -10.48 -20.09 28.40
N ALA A 109 -10.99 -21.28 28.07
CA ALA A 109 -11.53 -22.23 29.03
C ALA A 109 -10.43 -22.87 29.90
N ALA A 110 -9.33 -23.33 29.31
CA ALA A 110 -8.16 -23.82 30.04
C ALA A 110 -7.57 -22.75 31.01
N LEU A 111 -7.49 -21.48 30.59
CA LEU A 111 -7.02 -20.38 31.45
C LEU A 111 -8.03 -20.03 32.57
N ASP A 112 -9.33 -20.13 32.33
CA ASP A 112 -10.35 -20.01 33.38
C ASP A 112 -10.28 -21.15 34.38
N ALA A 113 -10.17 -22.41 33.91
CA ALA A 113 -10.02 -23.58 34.77
C ALA A 113 -8.78 -23.44 35.68
N LEU A 114 -7.63 -23.11 35.10
CA LEU A 114 -6.39 -22.83 35.82
C LEU A 114 -6.55 -21.71 36.86
N THR A 115 -7.17 -20.59 36.47
CA THR A 115 -7.40 -19.43 37.36
C THR A 115 -8.36 -19.77 38.51
N ASN A 116 -9.42 -20.52 38.22
CA ASN A 116 -10.43 -20.90 39.21
C ASN A 116 -9.87 -21.96 40.18
N THR A 117 -9.10 -22.94 39.72
CA THR A 117 -8.43 -23.92 40.58
C THR A 117 -7.35 -23.27 41.45
N ALA A 118 -6.54 -22.34 40.91
CA ALA A 118 -5.60 -21.57 41.72
C ALA A 118 -6.31 -20.74 42.79
N ASN A 119 -7.43 -20.10 42.45
CA ASN A 119 -8.23 -19.34 43.41
C ASN A 119 -8.96 -20.21 44.44
N PHE A 120 -9.36 -21.42 44.08
CA PHE A 120 -9.93 -22.40 45.01
C PHE A 120 -8.88 -22.85 46.05
N LEU A 121 -7.67 -23.22 45.61
CA LEU A 121 -6.56 -23.55 46.51
C LEU A 121 -6.11 -22.35 47.36
N ASN A 122 -6.04 -21.14 46.77
CA ASN A 122 -5.83 -19.90 47.52
C ASN A 122 -6.86 -19.77 48.66
N MET A 123 -8.14 -19.98 48.40
CA MET A 123 -9.15 -19.88 49.47
C MET A 123 -8.98 -20.95 50.55
N ILE A 124 -8.63 -22.19 50.21
CA ILE A 124 -8.39 -23.26 51.19
C ILE A 124 -7.18 -22.92 52.10
N PHE A 125 -6.03 -22.58 51.50
CA PHE A 125 -4.78 -22.33 52.23
C PHE A 125 -4.69 -20.95 52.90
N GLN A 126 -5.64 -20.03 52.62
CA GLN A 126 -5.74 -18.74 53.31
C GLN A 126 -6.83 -18.74 54.39
N ALA A 127 -7.91 -19.50 54.20
CA ALA A 127 -9.03 -19.56 55.15
C ALA A 127 -8.77 -20.48 56.35
N SER A 128 -8.18 -21.64 56.10
CA SER A 128 -8.10 -22.69 57.11
C SER A 128 -7.00 -22.44 58.15
N ASP A 129 -7.23 -22.97 59.35
CA ASP A 129 -6.18 -23.29 60.33
C ASP A 129 -5.83 -24.79 60.29
N LEU A 130 -6.13 -25.46 59.15
CA LEU A 130 -5.68 -26.81 58.82
C LEU A 130 -4.19 -26.79 58.48
N ARG A 131 -3.39 -26.52 59.50
CA ARG A 131 -2.06 -27.08 59.61
C ARG A 131 -2.19 -28.59 59.68
N GLU A 132 -1.38 -29.28 58.89
CA GLU A 132 -0.92 -30.62 59.21
C GLU A 132 -2.03 -31.71 59.31
N SER A 133 -3.12 -31.59 58.52
CA SER A 133 -3.65 -32.82 57.92
C SER A 133 -2.55 -33.41 57.04
N THR A 134 -2.35 -34.72 57.08
CA THR A 134 -1.30 -35.32 56.25
C THR A 134 -1.76 -35.27 54.80
N VAL A 135 -0.83 -34.97 53.89
CA VAL A 135 -1.13 -34.91 52.45
C VAL A 135 -1.62 -36.26 51.91
N GLU A 136 -1.35 -37.34 52.66
CA GLU A 136 -1.84 -38.70 52.43
C GLU A 136 -3.33 -38.88 52.77
N GLU A 137 -3.87 -38.17 53.77
CA GLU A 137 -5.31 -38.14 54.10
C GLU A 137 -6.14 -37.35 53.06
N ASP A 138 -5.64 -36.19 52.62
CA ASP A 138 -6.32 -35.34 51.62
C ASP A 138 -6.01 -35.74 50.16
N MET A 139 -5.24 -36.81 49.93
CA MET A 139 -4.77 -37.26 48.61
C MET A 139 -5.92 -37.51 47.62
N GLU A 140 -7.06 -38.03 48.08
CA GLU A 140 -8.24 -38.25 47.24
C GLU A 140 -8.83 -36.94 46.69
N TRP A 141 -8.85 -35.88 47.51
CA TRP A 141 -9.31 -34.55 47.09
C TRP A 141 -8.38 -33.93 46.05
N TYR A 142 -7.07 -34.05 46.22
CA TYR A 142 -6.11 -33.57 45.22
C TYR A 142 -6.19 -34.36 43.91
N HIS A 143 -6.37 -35.69 43.96
CA HIS A 143 -6.63 -36.50 42.75
C HIS A 143 -7.92 -36.08 42.04
N ALA A 144 -9.01 -35.86 42.78
CA ALA A 144 -10.27 -35.37 42.23
C ALA A 144 -10.12 -33.97 41.60
N LEU A 145 -9.33 -33.08 42.21
CA LEU A 145 -9.07 -31.74 41.71
C LEU A 145 -8.30 -31.75 40.38
N VAL A 146 -7.20 -32.50 40.30
CA VAL A 146 -6.39 -32.60 39.05
C VAL A 146 -7.17 -33.33 37.96
N ARG A 147 -8.04 -34.29 38.32
CA ARG A 147 -8.99 -34.90 37.38
C ARG A 147 -9.99 -33.89 36.82
N ALA A 148 -10.70 -33.16 37.68
CA ALA A 148 -11.71 -32.20 37.27
C ALA A 148 -11.10 -31.07 36.41
N LEU A 149 -9.87 -30.67 36.74
CA LEU A 149 -9.08 -29.72 35.97
C LEU A 149 -8.72 -30.25 34.56
N LEU A 150 -8.37 -31.53 34.42
CA LEU A 150 -8.16 -32.17 33.11
C LEU A 150 -9.47 -32.29 32.31
N GLU A 151 -10.60 -32.53 32.98
CA GLU A 151 -11.93 -32.66 32.36
C GLU A 151 -12.54 -31.31 31.93
N ALA A 152 -12.05 -30.18 32.45
CA ALA A 152 -12.60 -28.84 32.24
C ALA A 152 -12.54 -28.32 30.78
N ASP A 153 -11.58 -28.78 29.97
CA ASP A 153 -11.43 -28.43 28.56
C ASP A 153 -10.89 -29.64 27.78
N ALA A 154 -11.44 -29.89 26.59
CA ALA A 154 -11.04 -30.98 25.71
C ALA A 154 -9.63 -30.79 25.12
N LEU A 155 -9.11 -29.56 25.08
CA LEU A 155 -7.75 -29.27 24.65
C LEU A 155 -6.69 -29.70 25.67
N ILE A 156 -7.04 -29.84 26.96
CA ILE A 156 -6.08 -30.24 27.99
C ILE A 156 -5.76 -31.74 27.82
N ARG A 157 -4.52 -32.05 27.42
CA ARG A 157 -4.00 -33.43 27.34
C ARG A 157 -3.55 -33.93 28.71
N GLN A 158 -3.02 -33.04 29.53
CA GLN A 158 -2.44 -33.33 30.83
C GLN A 158 -2.63 -32.16 31.80
N ALA A 159 -2.90 -32.49 33.06
CA ALA A 159 -2.88 -31.57 34.20
C ALA A 159 -1.89 -32.11 35.25
N LEU A 160 -1.16 -31.19 35.89
CA LEU A 160 -0.17 -31.48 36.92
C LEU A 160 -0.38 -30.53 38.10
N LEU A 161 -0.38 -31.05 39.31
CA LEU A 161 -0.32 -30.26 40.55
C LEU A 161 0.98 -30.58 41.27
N THR A 162 1.82 -29.56 41.50
CA THR A 162 2.87 -29.63 42.51
C THR A 162 2.40 -28.89 43.75
N PHE A 163 2.46 -29.56 44.90
CA PHE A 163 2.16 -28.97 46.21
C PHE A 163 3.37 -29.07 47.14
N ASP A 164 3.53 -28.04 47.96
CA ASP A 164 4.73 -27.77 48.72
C ASP A 164 4.37 -27.22 50.11
N ALA A 165 4.63 -28.02 51.15
CA ALA A 165 4.35 -27.64 52.53
C ALA A 165 5.43 -26.76 53.16
N ASP A 166 6.65 -26.73 52.60
CA ASP A 166 7.78 -25.94 53.12
C ASP A 166 8.36 -25.01 52.03
N PRO A 167 8.21 -23.68 52.16
CA PRO A 167 8.80 -22.74 51.21
C PRO A 167 10.35 -22.81 51.13
N ALA A 168 11.03 -23.52 52.05
CA ALA A 168 12.47 -23.78 51.97
C ALA A 168 12.86 -25.09 51.25
N ALA A 169 11.94 -26.06 51.06
CA ALA A 169 12.25 -27.35 50.45
C ALA A 169 12.70 -27.25 48.98
N THR A 170 13.61 -28.11 48.53
CA THR A 170 14.05 -28.18 47.12
C THR A 170 13.24 -29.15 46.26
N VAL A 171 12.39 -29.97 46.88
CA VAL A 171 11.56 -31.01 46.24
C VAL A 171 10.12 -30.82 46.73
N PRO A 172 9.11 -30.80 45.84
CA PRO A 172 7.70 -30.71 46.25
C PRO A 172 7.26 -31.96 47.04
N GLN A 173 6.39 -31.78 48.03
CA GLN A 173 5.90 -32.89 48.85
C GLN A 173 4.94 -33.81 48.09
N LEU A 174 4.15 -33.24 47.17
CA LEU A 174 3.17 -33.96 46.37
C LEU A 174 3.23 -33.51 44.91
N VAL A 175 3.23 -34.49 43.99
CA VAL A 175 3.23 -34.28 42.54
C VAL A 175 2.21 -35.22 41.91
N LEU A 176 1.02 -34.70 41.59
CA LEU A 176 -0.06 -35.47 40.96
C LEU A 176 -0.23 -35.11 39.50
N ARG A 177 -0.23 -36.13 38.63
CA ARG A 177 -0.46 -36.01 37.19
C ARG A 177 -1.79 -36.68 36.81
N ALA A 178 -2.60 -35.99 36.03
CA ALA A 178 -3.71 -36.58 35.28
C ALA A 178 -3.40 -36.46 33.77
N SER A 179 -3.63 -37.52 33.00
CA SER A 179 -3.46 -37.50 31.54
C SER A 179 -4.56 -38.28 30.81
N ARG A 180 -4.91 -37.83 29.59
CA ARG A 180 -5.81 -38.56 28.68
C ARG A 180 -5.01 -39.57 27.87
N THR A 181 -5.40 -40.84 27.88
CA THR A 181 -4.69 -41.89 27.11
C THR A 181 -5.10 -41.80 25.62
N PRO A 182 -4.17 -41.55 24.66
CA PRO A 182 -4.55 -41.38 23.25
C PRO A 182 -4.88 -42.69 22.53
N ALA A 183 -4.41 -43.84 23.04
CA ALA A 183 -4.53 -45.14 22.38
C ALA A 183 -5.85 -45.90 22.65
N ALA A 184 -6.70 -45.41 23.55
CA ALA A 184 -7.90 -46.12 23.99
C ALA A 184 -9.17 -45.67 23.22
N LYS A 185 -10.02 -46.64 22.81
CA LYS A 185 -11.31 -46.38 22.14
C LYS A 185 -12.35 -45.67 23.03
N VAL A 186 -12.07 -45.54 24.31
CA VAL A 186 -12.78 -44.72 25.30
C VAL A 186 -11.72 -43.86 25.96
N GLN A 187 -11.94 -42.56 26.14
CA GLN A 187 -10.95 -41.68 26.79
C GLN A 187 -10.79 -42.04 28.27
N THR A 188 -9.82 -42.91 28.56
CA THR A 188 -9.39 -43.21 29.93
C THR A 188 -8.48 -42.10 30.44
N ILE A 189 -8.88 -41.50 31.56
CA ILE A 189 -8.03 -40.60 32.34
C ILE A 189 -7.22 -41.45 33.31
N VAL A 190 -5.90 -41.36 33.19
CA VAL A 190 -4.95 -42.00 34.09
C VAL A 190 -4.53 -40.97 35.14
N LEU A 191 -4.58 -41.36 36.41
CA LEU A 191 -4.08 -40.60 37.54
C LEU A 191 -2.78 -41.25 38.03
N GLN A 192 -1.75 -40.45 38.31
CA GLN A 192 -0.44 -40.91 38.76
C GLN A 192 0.04 -40.02 39.92
N ASP A 193 0.50 -40.65 40.99
CA ASP A 193 1.43 -40.03 41.95
C ASP A 193 2.84 -40.14 41.37
N LEU A 194 3.54 -39.01 41.28
CA LEU A 194 4.93 -38.90 40.80
C LEU A 194 5.87 -38.37 41.89
N SER A 195 5.39 -38.16 43.11
CA SER A 195 6.15 -37.52 44.20
C SER A 195 7.45 -38.29 44.51
N LYS A 196 7.38 -39.63 44.49
CA LYS A 196 8.52 -40.54 44.70
C LYS A 196 9.42 -40.72 43.46
N ALA A 197 9.01 -40.17 42.31
CA ALA A 197 9.73 -40.24 41.04
C ALA A 197 10.26 -38.86 40.59
N TRP A 198 10.13 -37.82 41.42
CA TRP A 198 10.50 -36.45 41.07
C TRP A 198 11.94 -36.33 40.56
N ASP A 199 12.90 -36.94 41.27
CA ASP A 199 14.31 -36.86 40.89
C ASP A 199 14.63 -37.65 39.60
N SER A 200 13.87 -38.72 39.29
CA SER A 200 14.08 -39.53 38.08
C SER A 200 13.35 -39.00 36.84
N LEU A 201 12.53 -37.96 36.97
CA LEU A 201 11.90 -37.26 35.84
C LEU A 201 12.84 -36.23 35.16
N HIS A 202 14.04 -35.97 35.70
CA HIS A 202 14.82 -34.76 35.41
C HIS A 202 16.32 -34.99 35.16
N LEU A 203 16.71 -35.89 34.23
CA LEU A 203 18.11 -36.00 33.76
C LEU A 203 18.24 -36.15 32.24
N PRO A 204 19.33 -35.67 31.61
CA PRO A 204 20.34 -34.74 32.15
C PRO A 204 19.91 -33.27 32.00
N ALA A 205 20.69 -32.34 32.55
CA ALA A 205 20.42 -30.90 32.50
C ALA A 205 21.14 -30.21 31.33
N PRO A 206 20.53 -29.23 30.62
CA PRO A 206 19.23 -28.62 30.92
C PRO A 206 18.04 -29.29 30.20
N ALA A 207 17.27 -30.08 30.95
CA ALA A 207 15.86 -30.26 30.65
C ALA A 207 15.14 -28.93 30.93
N PRO A 208 14.34 -28.36 30.01
CA PRO A 208 13.77 -27.02 30.16
C PRO A 208 12.68 -26.91 31.25
N ASP A 209 12.25 -28.03 31.83
CA ASP A 209 10.89 -28.18 32.37
C ASP A 209 10.74 -28.15 33.91
N ASP A 210 11.75 -27.65 34.63
CA ASP A 210 11.65 -27.18 36.05
C ASP A 210 11.83 -25.64 36.14
N SER A 211 12.14 -24.99 35.02
CA SER A 211 12.36 -23.54 34.95
C SER A 211 11.15 -22.72 35.42
N TRP A 212 9.93 -23.17 35.07
CA TRP A 212 8.69 -22.53 35.49
C TRP A 212 8.48 -22.64 37.01
N PHE A 213 8.60 -23.82 37.60
CA PHE A 213 8.37 -24.04 39.04
C PHE A 213 9.36 -23.23 39.88
N ARG A 214 10.66 -23.28 39.55
CA ARG A 214 11.67 -22.45 40.22
C ARG A 214 11.42 -20.95 40.04
N SER A 215 10.97 -20.50 38.87
CA SER A 215 10.67 -19.06 38.64
C SER A 215 9.48 -18.54 39.48
N PHE A 216 8.56 -19.42 39.88
CA PHE A 216 7.46 -19.07 40.78
C PHE A 216 7.83 -19.17 42.26
N LYS A 217 8.63 -20.18 42.65
CA LYS A 217 9.08 -20.35 44.04
C LYS A 217 10.14 -19.32 44.43
N PHE A 218 11.05 -19.00 43.51
CA PHE A 218 12.16 -18.06 43.70
C PHE A 218 12.13 -16.94 42.63
N PRO A 219 11.11 -16.06 42.65
CA PRO A 219 10.98 -15.00 41.65
C PRO A 219 12.11 -13.97 41.77
N PRO A 220 12.61 -13.41 40.65
CA PRO A 220 13.64 -12.37 40.67
C PRO A 220 13.11 -11.08 41.33
N PRO A 221 13.97 -10.32 42.04
CA PRO A 221 13.55 -9.32 43.03
C PRO A 221 12.75 -8.11 42.52
N ASN A 222 12.63 -7.94 41.19
CA ASN A 222 11.86 -6.87 40.55
C ASN A 222 10.52 -7.35 39.96
N GLN A 223 10.14 -8.63 40.12
CA GLN A 223 8.94 -9.19 39.50
C GLN A 223 7.75 -9.22 40.47
N PRO A 224 6.70 -8.40 40.27
CA PRO A 224 5.55 -8.37 41.17
C PRO A 224 4.74 -9.68 41.07
N THR A 225 4.31 -10.20 42.22
CA THR A 225 3.35 -11.30 42.29
C THR A 225 1.98 -10.83 41.78
N ALA A 226 1.35 -11.64 40.92
CA ALA A 226 0.07 -11.33 40.30
C ALA A 226 -1.13 -11.63 41.22
N LEU A 227 -1.04 -11.19 42.48
CA LEU A 227 -2.05 -11.35 43.51
C LEU A 227 -2.75 -10.01 43.75
N SER A 228 -4.09 -10.03 43.69
CA SER A 228 -4.93 -8.91 44.08
C SER A 228 -5.52 -9.16 45.47
N LYS A 229 -5.32 -8.23 46.40
CA LYS A 229 -5.99 -8.27 47.70
C LYS A 229 -7.46 -7.91 47.48
N ARG A 230 -8.38 -8.79 47.86
CA ARG A 230 -9.82 -8.64 47.61
C ARG A 230 -10.63 -8.98 48.86
N VAL A 231 -11.47 -8.04 49.28
CA VAL A 231 -12.46 -8.29 50.34
C VAL A 231 -13.58 -9.16 49.77
N LEU A 232 -13.65 -10.40 50.24
CA LEU A 232 -14.70 -11.36 49.88
C LEU A 232 -15.83 -11.28 50.92
N LEU A 233 -16.86 -10.50 50.56
CA LEU A 233 -18.11 -10.38 51.32
C LEU A 233 -18.98 -11.63 51.11
N ASN A 234 -18.59 -12.73 51.75
CA ASN A 234 -19.38 -13.94 51.86
C ASN A 234 -20.25 -13.87 53.13
N ASP A 235 -21.48 -14.39 53.09
CA ASP A 235 -22.27 -14.59 54.31
C ASP A 235 -21.75 -15.82 55.06
N LEU A 236 -20.84 -15.57 55.99
CA LEU A 236 -20.13 -16.57 56.78
C LEU A 236 -20.61 -16.59 58.25
N SER A 237 -21.81 -16.05 58.50
CA SER A 237 -22.45 -16.01 59.82
C SER A 237 -22.71 -17.39 60.45
N THR A 238 -22.54 -18.46 59.66
CA THR A 238 -22.72 -19.88 60.02
C THR A 238 -21.41 -20.66 60.15
N LEU A 239 -20.23 -20.03 60.02
CA LEU A 239 -18.93 -20.69 59.97
C LEU A 239 -17.96 -20.09 61.00
N ASP A 240 -17.65 -20.85 62.05
CA ASP A 240 -16.78 -20.48 63.19
C ASP A 240 -15.27 -20.34 62.81
N THR A 241 -14.97 -19.46 61.86
CA THR A 241 -13.63 -19.25 61.30
C THR A 241 -13.16 -17.81 61.59
N PRO A 242 -12.27 -17.59 62.59
CA PRO A 242 -11.92 -16.24 63.04
C PRO A 242 -11.11 -15.42 62.02
N LYS A 243 -10.55 -16.06 60.98
CA LYS A 243 -9.77 -15.41 59.92
C LYS A 243 -10.65 -14.66 58.92
N TRP A 244 -11.75 -15.25 58.44
CA TRP A 244 -12.58 -14.66 57.38
C TRP A 244 -13.24 -13.33 57.78
N GLY A 245 -13.54 -13.14 59.07
CA GLY A 245 -14.08 -11.87 59.59
C GLY A 245 -13.16 -10.64 59.42
N ARG A 246 -11.90 -10.82 59.00
CA ARG A 246 -10.97 -9.73 58.67
C ARG A 246 -10.98 -9.33 57.18
N GLY A 247 -11.62 -10.11 56.30
CA GLY A 247 -11.79 -9.77 54.89
C GLY A 247 -10.53 -9.78 54.01
N ASP A 248 -9.39 -10.23 54.53
CA ASP A 248 -8.09 -10.14 53.86
C ASP A 248 -7.75 -11.43 53.08
N SER A 249 -8.28 -11.56 51.86
CA SER A 249 -7.96 -12.67 50.94
C SER A 249 -7.18 -12.20 49.70
N TYR A 250 -6.31 -13.05 49.17
CA TYR A 250 -5.52 -12.80 47.96
C TYR A 250 -5.98 -13.71 46.81
N VAL A 251 -6.44 -13.07 45.74
CA VAL A 251 -7.07 -13.69 44.57
C VAL A 251 -6.27 -13.32 43.32
N THR A 252 -6.00 -14.27 42.44
CA THR A 252 -5.33 -14.05 41.15
C THR A 252 -6.33 -14.00 39.99
N ASN A 253 -5.86 -13.53 38.83
CA ASN A 253 -6.64 -13.34 37.60
C ASN A 253 -5.87 -14.01 36.45
N ARG A 254 -6.50 -14.21 35.27
CA ARG A 254 -5.86 -14.84 34.09
C ARG A 254 -4.49 -14.25 33.74
N SER A 255 -4.27 -12.96 34.00
CA SER A 255 -2.99 -12.25 33.82
C SER A 255 -1.85 -12.69 34.75
N GLY A 256 -2.14 -13.50 35.77
CA GLY A 256 -1.16 -14.14 36.65
C GLY A 256 -0.68 -15.51 36.17
N ALA A 257 -1.37 -16.12 35.20
CA ALA A 257 -0.88 -17.33 34.54
C ALA A 257 0.35 -17.00 33.69
N ARG A 258 1.29 -17.93 33.63
CA ARG A 258 2.42 -17.93 32.70
C ARG A 258 2.25 -19.05 31.69
N TRP A 259 3.05 -18.97 30.63
CA TRP A 259 3.17 -19.98 29.60
C TRP A 259 4.67 -20.28 29.40
N ALA A 260 5.00 -21.48 28.93
CA ALA A 260 6.35 -21.80 28.46
C ALA A 260 6.77 -20.82 27.34
N SER A 261 8.07 -20.59 27.17
CA SER A 261 8.62 -19.63 26.19
C SER A 261 8.46 -20.05 24.72
N ALA A 262 8.22 -21.34 24.47
CA ALA A 262 7.95 -21.97 23.19
C ALA A 262 6.98 -23.15 23.40
N PRO A 263 6.27 -23.62 22.36
CA PRO A 263 5.53 -24.88 22.41
C PRO A 263 6.49 -26.08 22.41
N VAL A 264 5.98 -27.25 22.80
CA VAL A 264 6.78 -28.48 22.94
C VAL A 264 6.17 -29.61 22.10
N LEU A 265 7.03 -30.45 21.51
CA LEU A 265 6.68 -31.73 20.92
C LEU A 265 7.18 -32.84 21.87
N ASP A 266 6.25 -33.55 22.48
CA ASP A 266 6.51 -34.52 23.55
C ASP A 266 7.24 -35.78 23.03
N CYS A 267 8.07 -36.38 23.87
CA CYS A 267 8.84 -37.60 23.55
C CYS A 267 8.50 -38.68 24.58
N GLN A 268 7.85 -39.76 24.14
CA GLN A 268 7.43 -40.88 24.98
C GLN A 268 7.99 -42.19 24.42
N ASP A 269 8.54 -43.05 25.30
CA ASP A 269 9.18 -44.33 24.93
C ASP A 269 10.21 -44.21 23.79
N GLY A 270 10.95 -43.09 23.76
CA GLY A 270 11.96 -42.76 22.76
C GLY A 270 11.42 -42.35 21.38
N ARG A 271 10.14 -41.92 21.29
CA ARG A 271 9.47 -41.51 20.05
C ARG A 271 8.67 -40.23 20.24
N PHE A 272 8.61 -39.39 19.20
CA PHE A 272 7.79 -38.18 19.23
C PHE A 272 6.28 -38.52 19.23
N VAL A 273 5.53 -37.85 20.10
CA VAL A 273 4.07 -37.91 20.14
C VAL A 273 3.51 -36.80 19.25
N PRO A 274 2.68 -37.11 18.23
CA PRO A 274 2.16 -36.08 17.33
C PRO A 274 1.26 -35.08 18.05
N GLY A 275 1.29 -33.83 17.57
CA GLY A 275 0.56 -32.69 18.10
C GLY A 275 1.38 -31.86 19.08
N TRP A 276 1.52 -30.57 18.80
CA TRP A 276 2.20 -29.60 19.68
C TRP A 276 1.43 -29.31 20.98
N THR A 277 2.14 -29.26 22.10
CA THR A 277 1.62 -28.81 23.40
C THR A 277 2.06 -27.39 23.74
N LEU A 278 1.24 -26.73 24.56
CA LEU A 278 1.58 -25.51 25.26
C LEU A 278 1.41 -25.72 26.77
N THR A 279 2.49 -25.58 27.52
CA THR A 279 2.46 -25.58 28.98
C THR A 279 1.97 -24.23 29.50
N LEU A 280 0.84 -24.22 30.19
CA LEU A 280 0.31 -23.11 30.98
C LEU A 280 0.53 -23.40 32.46
N SER A 281 0.87 -22.40 33.27
CA SER A 281 1.18 -22.60 34.68
C SER A 281 0.75 -21.42 35.57
N MET A 282 0.31 -21.72 36.80
CA MET A 282 -0.16 -20.70 37.74
C MET A 282 0.12 -21.10 39.21
N PRO A 283 0.76 -20.23 40.00
CA PRO A 283 1.06 -20.47 41.41
C PRO A 283 -0.15 -20.23 42.31
N PHE A 284 -0.20 -20.94 43.44
CA PHE A 284 -1.17 -20.69 44.51
C PHE A 284 -0.46 -20.49 45.85
N TYR A 285 -1.13 -19.78 46.76
CA TYR A 285 -0.54 -19.20 47.95
C TYR A 285 -1.44 -19.33 49.18
N GLY A 286 -0.85 -19.77 50.29
CA GLY A 286 -1.43 -19.66 51.63
C GLY A 286 -1.08 -18.33 52.31
N LEU A 287 -1.38 -18.21 53.61
CA LEU A 287 -0.92 -17.09 54.44
C LEU A 287 0.09 -17.52 55.50
N LYS A 288 1.12 -16.70 55.69
CA LYS A 288 1.94 -16.71 56.90
C LYS A 288 1.17 -16.17 58.12
N PRO A 289 1.67 -16.36 59.36
CA PRO A 289 1.09 -15.77 60.57
C PRO A 289 0.99 -14.24 60.56
N ASP A 290 1.77 -13.55 59.71
CA ASP A 290 1.73 -12.09 59.51
C ASP A 290 0.74 -11.63 58.41
N LEU A 291 -0.04 -12.56 57.85
CA LEU A 291 -0.97 -12.36 56.72
C LEU A 291 -0.30 -12.02 55.37
N THR A 292 1.01 -12.22 55.23
CA THR A 292 1.67 -12.16 53.91
C THR A 292 1.45 -13.45 53.11
N PRO A 293 1.33 -13.37 51.76
CA PRO A 293 1.21 -14.55 50.92
C PRO A 293 2.45 -15.45 50.97
N GLU A 294 2.24 -16.76 51.07
CA GLU A 294 3.28 -17.79 51.08
C GLU A 294 3.08 -18.75 49.91
N PHE A 295 4.13 -19.00 49.13
CA PHE A 295 4.08 -19.96 48.03
C PHE A 295 3.78 -21.38 48.55
N ARG A 296 2.78 -22.05 47.97
CA ARG A 296 2.36 -23.41 48.36
C ARG A 296 2.35 -24.43 47.23
N GLY A 297 2.73 -24.02 46.03
CA GLY A 297 2.80 -24.89 44.86
C GLY A 297 2.35 -24.21 43.57
N VAL A 298 2.28 -25.00 42.50
CA VAL A 298 1.91 -24.54 41.16
C VAL A 298 1.02 -25.58 40.49
N ILE A 299 0.00 -25.09 39.79
CA ILE A 299 -0.82 -25.89 38.88
C ILE A 299 -0.28 -25.69 37.46
N ARG A 300 -0.13 -26.79 36.72
CA ARG A 300 0.30 -26.81 35.31
C ARG A 300 -0.72 -27.54 34.44
N LEU A 301 -0.93 -27.03 33.23
CA LEU A 301 -1.70 -27.66 32.17
C LEU A 301 -0.82 -27.79 30.92
N ASP A 302 -0.82 -28.95 30.28
CA ASP A 302 -0.23 -29.12 28.96
C ASP A 302 -1.37 -29.27 27.94
N VAL A 303 -1.61 -28.17 27.21
CA VAL A 303 -2.76 -27.97 26.32
C VAL A 303 -2.37 -28.29 24.89
N ASN A 304 -3.18 -29.05 24.17
CA ASN A 304 -3.00 -29.27 22.74
C ASN A 304 -3.26 -27.97 21.96
N ILE A 305 -2.27 -27.50 21.21
CA ILE A 305 -2.40 -26.32 20.35
C ILE A 305 -2.43 -26.66 18.87
N GLN A 306 -2.39 -27.95 18.49
CA GLN A 306 -2.23 -28.38 17.10
C GLN A 306 -3.28 -27.80 16.13
N ASP A 307 -4.47 -27.47 16.63
CA ASP A 307 -5.59 -26.96 15.82
C ASP A 307 -5.72 -25.41 15.87
N ILE A 308 -4.79 -24.70 16.51
CA ILE A 308 -4.77 -23.23 16.63
C ILE A 308 -3.90 -22.62 15.52
N ASP A 309 -4.50 -21.79 14.66
CA ASP A 309 -3.79 -21.13 13.55
C ASP A 309 -2.69 -20.16 14.02
N LEU A 310 -1.57 -20.17 13.27
CA LEU A 310 -0.39 -19.32 13.47
C LEU A 310 -0.27 -18.27 12.34
N ASP A 311 -0.17 -16.98 12.69
CA ASP A 311 -0.13 -15.87 11.74
C ASP A 311 1.29 -15.28 11.61
N GLN A 312 2.08 -15.83 10.68
CA GLN A 312 3.44 -15.34 10.34
C GLN A 312 3.43 -13.99 9.59
N CYS A 313 2.27 -13.52 9.12
CA CYS A 313 2.14 -12.24 8.42
C CYS A 313 1.91 -11.05 9.38
N ARG A 314 1.54 -11.34 10.63
CA ARG A 314 1.37 -10.34 11.69
C ARG A 314 2.71 -9.69 12.04
N ARG A 315 2.70 -8.38 12.27
CA ARG A 315 3.84 -7.62 12.79
C ARG A 315 3.73 -7.46 14.31
N GLY A 316 4.86 -7.49 14.99
CA GLY A 316 4.99 -7.38 16.45
C GLY A 316 5.77 -8.55 17.03
N ASP A 317 5.95 -8.57 18.34
CA ASP A 317 6.91 -9.46 19.01
C ASP A 317 6.34 -10.84 19.37
N GLY A 318 5.18 -11.22 18.82
CA GLY A 318 4.50 -12.49 19.13
C GLY A 318 5.17 -13.70 18.46
N TRP A 319 4.88 -14.91 18.95
CA TRP A 319 5.48 -16.13 18.41
C TRP A 319 5.35 -16.27 16.89
N PHE A 320 6.49 -16.44 16.23
CA PHE A 320 6.66 -16.56 14.78
C PHE A 320 6.05 -15.40 13.96
N ALA A 321 5.71 -14.28 14.60
CA ALA A 321 5.28 -13.08 13.90
C ALA A 321 6.39 -12.54 13.00
N ASP A 322 6.02 -11.97 11.85
CA ASP A 322 6.94 -11.31 10.91
C ASP A 322 8.07 -12.23 10.34
N THR A 323 7.96 -13.55 10.54
CA THR A 323 8.92 -14.59 10.05
C THR A 323 8.69 -15.03 8.60
N HIS A 324 7.78 -14.39 7.88
CA HIS A 324 7.48 -14.74 6.49
C HIS A 324 8.64 -14.43 5.53
N GLU A 325 8.78 -15.24 4.46
CA GLU A 325 9.82 -15.04 3.44
C GLU A 325 9.43 -14.02 2.34
N CYS A 326 8.15 -13.58 2.29
CA CYS A 326 7.69 -12.61 1.29
C CYS A 326 8.55 -11.32 1.27
N ASN A 327 9.07 -10.93 0.10
CA ASN A 327 9.91 -9.74 -0.05
C ASN A 327 9.15 -8.46 0.31
N ARG A 328 9.52 -7.85 1.44
CA ARG A 328 8.83 -6.69 2.03
C ARG A 328 8.75 -5.45 1.13
N THR A 329 9.55 -5.35 0.06
CA THR A 329 9.51 -4.21 -0.87
C THR A 329 8.43 -4.37 -1.94
N SER A 330 8.35 -5.53 -2.60
CA SER A 330 7.44 -5.81 -3.73
C SER A 330 6.22 -6.67 -3.38
N MET A 331 6.21 -7.27 -2.18
CA MET A 331 5.19 -8.24 -1.74
C MET A 331 4.51 -7.83 -0.43
N GLU A 332 3.34 -8.44 -0.23
CA GLU A 332 2.48 -8.42 0.94
C GLU A 332 2.21 -9.87 1.36
N CYS A 333 2.21 -10.14 2.67
CA CYS A 333 1.95 -11.46 3.24
C CYS A 333 0.47 -11.58 3.63
N VAL A 334 -0.18 -12.68 3.23
CA VAL A 334 -1.56 -13.03 3.59
C VAL A 334 -1.57 -14.41 4.26
N ALA A 335 -1.99 -14.48 5.52
CA ALA A 335 -2.05 -15.75 6.26
C ALA A 335 -3.23 -16.63 5.82
N VAL A 336 -3.08 -17.95 5.90
CA VAL A 336 -4.07 -18.94 5.47
C VAL A 336 -4.70 -19.62 6.70
N PRO A 337 -5.94 -19.26 7.09
CA PRO A 337 -6.60 -19.83 8.27
C PRO A 337 -7.11 -21.25 8.03
N GLY A 338 -7.45 -21.95 9.12
CA GLY A 338 -8.04 -23.29 9.11
C GLY A 338 -7.02 -24.41 8.86
N ARG A 339 -5.75 -24.22 9.27
CA ARG A 339 -4.66 -25.18 9.05
C ARG A 339 -3.92 -25.59 10.34
N GLY A 340 -4.26 -24.93 11.45
CA GLY A 340 -3.74 -25.23 12.79
C GLY A 340 -2.30 -24.76 12.98
N PHE A 341 -1.65 -25.31 14.00
CA PHE A 341 -0.31 -24.92 14.38
C PHE A 341 0.73 -25.54 13.43
N ARG A 342 1.05 -24.81 12.37
CA ARG A 342 2.05 -25.13 11.35
C ARG A 342 2.72 -23.84 10.86
N LEU A 343 4.01 -23.91 10.50
CA LEU A 343 4.68 -22.88 9.71
C LEU A 343 4.37 -23.04 8.21
N GLY A 344 4.69 -22.02 7.42
CA GLY A 344 4.46 -21.99 5.98
C GLY A 344 3.00 -21.71 5.59
N GLN A 345 2.11 -21.37 6.52
CA GLN A 345 0.68 -21.19 6.25
C GLN A 345 0.36 -19.75 5.81
N TYR A 346 1.10 -19.27 4.81
CA TYR A 346 0.94 -17.93 4.23
C TYR A 346 1.14 -17.93 2.72
N CYS A 347 0.56 -16.93 2.07
CA CYS A 347 0.72 -16.68 0.65
C CYS A 347 1.22 -15.25 0.42
N CYS A 348 2.19 -15.12 -0.49
CA CYS A 348 2.73 -13.84 -0.89
C CYS A 348 1.93 -13.29 -2.08
N ARG A 349 1.52 -12.03 -1.98
CA ARG A 349 0.80 -11.28 -3.01
C ARG A 349 1.68 -10.10 -3.45
N CYS A 350 1.74 -9.80 -4.74
CA CYS A 350 2.42 -8.57 -5.18
C CYS A 350 1.66 -7.35 -4.69
N LYS A 351 2.39 -6.34 -4.20
CA LYS A 351 1.82 -5.05 -3.79
C LYS A 351 1.29 -4.26 -4.98
N ASP A 352 0.44 -3.28 -4.70
CA ASP A 352 0.15 -2.21 -5.65
C ASP A 352 1.45 -1.61 -6.21
N GLY A 353 1.48 -1.38 -7.51
CA GLY A 353 2.69 -1.03 -8.26
C GLY A 353 3.58 -2.22 -8.65
N TYR A 354 3.19 -3.48 -8.38
CA TYR A 354 3.89 -4.70 -8.82
C TYR A 354 2.93 -5.75 -9.38
N TYR A 355 3.44 -6.67 -10.21
CA TYR A 355 2.68 -7.78 -10.82
C TYR A 355 3.51 -9.07 -10.86
N ASN A 356 2.85 -10.23 -10.94
CA ASN A 356 3.49 -11.54 -11.12
C ASN A 356 3.24 -12.04 -12.56
N PRO A 357 4.26 -12.24 -13.41
CA PRO A 357 4.08 -12.71 -14.78
C PRO A 357 3.59 -14.16 -14.87
N ASP A 358 3.94 -15.01 -13.89
CA ASP A 358 3.74 -16.46 -14.00
C ASP A 358 2.26 -16.90 -13.86
N ARG A 359 1.36 -15.94 -13.54
CA ARG A 359 -0.10 -16.16 -13.46
C ARG A 359 -0.76 -16.53 -14.79
N GLU A 360 -0.08 -16.36 -15.92
CA GLU A 360 -0.65 -16.68 -17.23
C GLU A 360 -0.40 -18.13 -17.68
N ALA A 361 0.45 -18.88 -16.96
CA ALA A 361 0.79 -20.26 -17.33
C ALA A 361 -0.24 -21.30 -16.84
N ASP A 362 -0.92 -21.05 -15.72
CA ASP A 362 -1.85 -22.00 -15.11
C ASP A 362 -3.30 -21.72 -15.51
N GLY A 363 -3.85 -22.57 -16.40
CA GLY A 363 -5.19 -22.44 -16.98
C GLY A 363 -6.35 -22.82 -16.05
N GLY A 364 -6.19 -22.64 -14.73
CA GLY A 364 -7.15 -23.05 -13.71
C GLY A 364 -8.45 -22.24 -13.71
N SER A 365 -9.58 -22.89 -13.99
CA SER A 365 -10.92 -22.28 -13.92
C SER A 365 -11.37 -22.05 -12.46
N GLY A 366 -11.18 -20.83 -11.95
CA GLY A 366 -11.65 -20.44 -10.62
C GLY A 366 -11.76 -18.91 -10.43
N ASN A 367 -12.69 -18.47 -9.57
CA ASN A 367 -12.88 -17.05 -9.24
C ASN A 367 -11.81 -16.55 -8.26
N SER A 368 -10.55 -16.49 -8.68
CA SER A 368 -9.39 -16.24 -7.81
C SER A 368 -8.48 -15.10 -8.29
N SER A 369 -9.09 -13.99 -8.74
CA SER A 369 -8.40 -12.74 -9.09
C SER A 369 -7.59 -12.11 -7.95
N GLU A 370 -7.74 -12.59 -6.72
CA GLU A 370 -7.08 -12.07 -5.51
C GLU A 370 -6.04 -13.04 -4.89
N ALA A 371 -5.96 -14.28 -5.36
CA ALA A 371 -5.09 -15.29 -4.75
C ALA A 371 -3.60 -14.92 -4.89
N GLY A 372 -2.85 -15.03 -3.79
CA GLY A 372 -1.38 -15.03 -3.83
C GLY A 372 -0.82 -16.39 -4.25
N VAL A 373 0.50 -16.48 -4.39
CA VAL A 373 1.20 -17.78 -4.46
C VAL A 373 1.61 -18.16 -3.04
N CYS A 374 1.44 -19.42 -2.68
CA CYS A 374 1.55 -19.89 -1.29
C CYS A 374 2.84 -20.68 -1.05
N TYR A 375 3.41 -20.49 0.14
CA TYR A 375 4.65 -21.14 0.55
C TYR A 375 4.57 -22.68 0.39
N PRO A 376 5.62 -23.38 -0.10
CA PRO A 376 6.98 -22.89 -0.35
C PRO A 376 7.17 -22.04 -1.61
N ASP A 377 6.20 -21.99 -2.52
CA ASP A 377 6.35 -21.28 -3.79
C ASP A 377 6.27 -19.76 -3.61
N MET A 378 7.12 -19.03 -4.34
CA MET A 378 7.35 -17.59 -4.18
C MET A 378 7.14 -16.84 -5.51
N PRO A 379 6.24 -15.85 -5.60
CA PRO A 379 5.92 -15.17 -6.87
C PRO A 379 6.98 -14.14 -7.27
N ILE A 380 7.30 -14.02 -8.56
CA ILE A 380 8.27 -13.02 -9.04
C ILE A 380 7.56 -11.67 -9.25
N CYS A 381 7.49 -10.86 -8.21
CA CYS A 381 6.81 -9.55 -8.26
C CYS A 381 7.68 -8.47 -8.94
N LEU A 382 7.40 -8.20 -10.23
CA LEU A 382 8.04 -7.18 -11.05
C LEU A 382 7.31 -5.83 -10.96
N PRO A 383 7.99 -4.68 -11.04
CA PRO A 383 7.36 -3.37 -10.93
C PRO A 383 6.49 -3.04 -12.15
N CYS A 384 5.30 -2.51 -11.90
CA CYS A 384 4.44 -1.89 -12.90
C CYS A 384 5.11 -0.65 -13.54
N ARG A 385 4.66 -0.30 -14.75
CA ARG A 385 5.14 0.90 -15.44
C ARG A 385 4.80 2.17 -14.63
N PRO A 386 5.72 3.15 -14.48
CA PRO A 386 5.49 4.33 -13.66
C PRO A 386 4.23 5.10 -14.09
N GLY A 387 3.33 5.34 -13.12
CA GLY A 387 2.00 5.93 -13.33
C GLY A 387 0.83 4.95 -13.22
N CYS A 388 1.10 3.64 -13.18
CA CYS A 388 0.08 2.59 -13.00
C CYS A 388 -0.02 2.17 -11.53
N GLY A 389 -1.22 2.20 -10.94
CA GLY A 389 -1.45 1.77 -9.54
C GLY A 389 -1.50 0.25 -9.38
N SER A 390 -2.12 -0.44 -10.34
CA SER A 390 -2.10 -1.90 -10.47
C SER A 390 -1.97 -2.25 -11.95
N CYS A 391 -1.33 -3.39 -12.26
CA CYS A 391 -1.14 -3.89 -13.61
C CYS A 391 -1.14 -5.42 -13.62
N ARG A 392 -1.51 -6.02 -14.76
CA ARG A 392 -1.39 -7.48 -15.00
C ARG A 392 0.00 -7.84 -15.50
N ASP A 393 0.59 -6.98 -16.34
CA ASP A 393 1.84 -7.21 -17.06
C ASP A 393 2.67 -5.91 -17.15
N ALA A 394 3.87 -6.01 -17.74
CA ALA A 394 4.69 -4.85 -18.14
C ALA A 394 4.04 -3.95 -19.22
N THR A 395 2.83 -4.26 -19.68
CA THR A 395 2.06 -3.45 -20.63
C THR A 395 1.84 -2.03 -20.08
N PRO A 396 1.88 -0.97 -20.91
CA PRO A 396 1.57 0.37 -20.44
C PRO A 396 0.10 0.45 -20.07
N CYS A 397 -0.22 0.76 -18.81
CA CYS A 397 -1.59 1.12 -18.48
C CYS A 397 -2.02 2.33 -19.33
N TRP A 398 -3.22 2.24 -19.89
CA TRP A 398 -3.85 3.38 -20.55
C TRP A 398 -4.09 4.45 -19.48
N VAL A 399 -3.57 5.67 -19.70
CA VAL A 399 -3.77 6.75 -18.72
C VAL A 399 -5.27 6.94 -18.51
N GLN A 400 -5.70 6.95 -17.24
CA GLN A 400 -7.11 7.03 -16.86
C GLN A 400 -7.75 8.24 -17.56
N GLU A 401 -8.47 8.01 -18.66
CA GLU A 401 -8.96 9.11 -19.47
C GLU A 401 -9.93 9.91 -18.62
N ALA A 402 -9.68 11.22 -18.46
CA ALA A 402 -10.48 12.10 -17.63
C ALA A 402 -11.88 12.28 -18.26
N TRP A 403 -12.73 11.28 -18.08
CA TRP A 403 -14.03 11.16 -18.73
C TRP A 403 -14.93 12.34 -18.37
N LEU A 404 -14.84 12.86 -17.14
CA LEU A 404 -15.49 14.10 -16.71
C LEU A 404 -15.07 15.31 -17.55
N LEU A 405 -13.79 15.41 -17.92
CA LEU A 405 -13.23 16.55 -18.65
C LEU A 405 -13.47 16.42 -20.17
N ARG A 406 -13.49 15.20 -20.70
CA ARG A 406 -13.96 14.95 -22.09
C ARG A 406 -15.48 15.05 -22.22
N ALA A 407 -16.25 14.53 -21.27
CA ALA A 407 -17.71 14.58 -21.26
C ALA A 407 -18.23 16.00 -21.05
N SER A 408 -17.57 16.84 -20.23
CA SER A 408 -17.94 18.27 -20.14
C SER A 408 -17.65 19.03 -21.44
N VAL A 409 -16.52 18.76 -22.12
CA VAL A 409 -16.24 19.32 -23.46
C VAL A 409 -17.24 18.81 -24.51
N LEU A 410 -17.53 17.51 -24.54
CA LEU A 410 -18.49 16.90 -25.47
C LEU A 410 -19.93 17.34 -25.19
N ALA A 411 -20.32 17.49 -23.92
CA ALA A 411 -21.64 18.02 -23.53
C ALA A 411 -21.76 19.50 -23.90
N LEU A 412 -20.72 20.31 -23.69
CA LEU A 412 -20.71 21.71 -24.12
C LEU A 412 -20.78 21.82 -25.66
N GLN A 413 -20.04 20.99 -26.38
CA GLN A 413 -20.10 20.89 -27.84
C GLN A 413 -21.50 20.41 -28.31
N ALA A 414 -22.08 19.42 -27.65
CA ALA A 414 -23.43 18.93 -27.92
C ALA A 414 -24.49 20.02 -27.64
N VAL A 415 -24.37 20.78 -26.55
CA VAL A 415 -25.24 21.92 -26.25
C VAL A 415 -25.14 22.99 -27.34
N PHE A 416 -23.93 23.34 -27.81
CA PHE A 416 -23.81 24.27 -28.93
C PHE A 416 -24.39 23.71 -30.24
N MET A 417 -24.17 22.44 -30.55
CA MET A 417 -24.77 21.78 -31.73
C MET A 417 -26.31 21.69 -31.63
N VAL A 418 -26.86 21.44 -30.44
CA VAL A 418 -28.30 21.44 -30.16
C VAL A 418 -28.86 22.86 -30.23
N LEU A 419 -28.17 23.88 -29.72
CA LEU A 419 -28.59 25.29 -29.88
C LEU A 419 -28.59 25.70 -31.36
N ILE A 420 -27.60 25.28 -32.15
CA ILE A 420 -27.59 25.47 -33.60
C ILE A 420 -28.76 24.73 -34.24
N PHE A 421 -28.99 23.45 -33.90
CA PHE A 421 -30.09 22.64 -34.43
C PHE A 421 -31.48 23.17 -34.04
N VAL A 422 -31.66 23.65 -32.81
CA VAL A 422 -32.89 24.32 -32.37
C VAL A 422 -33.05 25.67 -33.07
N SER A 423 -31.98 26.44 -33.30
CA SER A 423 -32.07 27.66 -34.11
C SER A 423 -32.45 27.36 -35.57
N MET A 424 -31.96 26.23 -36.11
CA MET A 424 -32.31 25.73 -37.43
C MET A 424 -33.76 25.23 -37.48
N LEU A 425 -34.23 24.50 -36.47
CA LEU A 425 -35.62 24.05 -36.35
C LEU A 425 -36.61 25.20 -36.10
N VAL A 426 -36.22 26.23 -35.36
CA VAL A 426 -37.01 27.47 -35.21
C VAL A 426 -37.06 28.19 -36.55
N ALA A 427 -35.91 28.36 -37.23
CA ALA A 427 -35.86 28.89 -38.59
C ALA A 427 -36.60 28.02 -39.62
N TYR A 428 -36.74 26.70 -39.37
CA TYR A 428 -37.49 25.75 -40.20
C TYR A 428 -38.99 25.80 -39.94
N LYS A 429 -39.41 25.88 -38.67
CA LYS A 429 -40.81 26.06 -38.26
C LYS A 429 -41.33 27.44 -38.70
N HIS A 430 -40.48 28.47 -38.66
CA HIS A 430 -40.73 29.76 -39.30
C HIS A 430 -40.47 29.73 -40.83
N ARG A 431 -39.91 28.70 -41.46
CA ARG A 431 -39.58 28.71 -42.91
C ARG A 431 -40.80 28.83 -43.82
N ARG A 432 -42.00 28.55 -43.31
CA ARG A 432 -43.26 28.82 -44.01
C ARG A 432 -43.49 30.34 -44.20
N SER A 433 -42.95 31.16 -43.31
CA SER A 433 -42.67 32.58 -43.54
C SER A 433 -41.17 32.74 -43.88
N ARG A 434 -40.81 32.57 -45.16
CA ARG A 434 -39.42 32.50 -45.63
C ARG A 434 -38.51 33.54 -44.96
N VAL A 435 -37.26 33.13 -44.69
CA VAL A 435 -36.15 33.87 -44.03
C VAL A 435 -36.13 33.67 -42.51
N PHE A 436 -34.94 33.74 -41.87
CA PHE A 436 -34.81 33.94 -40.41
C PHE A 436 -33.75 34.97 -40.02
N ILE A 437 -32.58 34.97 -40.68
CA ILE A 437 -31.48 35.95 -40.41
C ILE A 437 -31.78 37.37 -40.94
N MET A 438 -32.68 37.50 -41.93
CA MET A 438 -33.26 38.76 -42.41
C MET A 438 -34.74 38.95 -41.96
N TYR A 439 -35.30 38.05 -41.13
CA TYR A 439 -36.76 38.00 -40.88
C TYR A 439 -37.22 38.98 -39.80
N PHE A 440 -36.36 39.27 -38.83
CA PHE A 440 -36.60 40.37 -37.92
C PHE A 440 -36.36 41.68 -38.66
N LYS A 441 -37.46 42.39 -38.94
CA LYS A 441 -37.54 43.75 -39.52
C LYS A 441 -36.28 44.57 -39.20
N PRO A 442 -35.48 44.97 -40.21
CA PRO A 442 -34.13 45.44 -39.99
C PRO A 442 -34.12 46.70 -39.12
N SER A 443 -33.49 46.59 -37.95
CA SER A 443 -33.24 47.71 -37.05
C SER A 443 -31.75 48.02 -37.02
N THR A 444 -31.41 49.29 -36.78
CA THR A 444 -30.02 49.76 -36.64
C THR A 444 -29.25 48.93 -35.62
N PHE A 445 -29.87 48.63 -34.47
CA PHE A 445 -29.32 47.75 -33.45
C PHE A 445 -28.96 46.34 -33.96
N ARG A 446 -29.81 45.71 -34.79
CA ARG A 446 -29.55 44.36 -35.33
C ARG A 446 -28.43 44.36 -36.37
N CYS A 447 -28.37 45.37 -37.25
CA CYS A 447 -27.26 45.55 -38.20
C CYS A 447 -25.92 45.76 -37.47
N ILE A 448 -25.92 46.53 -36.36
CA ILE A 448 -24.76 46.74 -35.50
C ILE A 448 -24.34 45.45 -34.79
N LEU A 449 -25.28 44.80 -34.08
CA LEU A 449 -24.99 43.61 -33.28
C LEU A 449 -24.43 42.45 -34.10
N LEU A 450 -24.99 42.19 -35.29
CA LEU A 450 -24.50 41.15 -36.20
C LEU A 450 -23.03 41.37 -36.59
N ARG A 451 -22.64 42.63 -36.81
CA ARG A 451 -21.27 43.01 -37.18
C ARG A 451 -20.30 42.92 -36.01
N TRP A 452 -20.73 43.30 -34.80
CA TRP A 452 -19.98 43.09 -33.55
C TRP A 452 -19.70 41.60 -33.28
N VAL A 453 -20.74 40.77 -33.29
CA VAL A 453 -20.62 39.32 -33.02
C VAL A 453 -19.69 38.64 -34.04
N ARG A 454 -19.82 38.98 -35.33
CA ARG A 454 -18.96 38.40 -36.38
C ARG A 454 -17.49 38.74 -36.18
N MET A 455 -17.16 40.02 -35.96
CA MET A 455 -15.78 40.47 -35.84
C MET A 455 -15.12 39.97 -34.54
N LEU A 456 -15.80 40.06 -33.40
CA LEU A 456 -15.26 39.55 -32.13
C LEU A 456 -15.11 38.02 -32.16
N GLY A 457 -16.07 37.28 -32.73
CA GLY A 457 -15.98 35.84 -32.90
C GLY A 457 -14.76 35.42 -33.74
N PHE A 458 -14.57 36.06 -34.89
CA PHE A 458 -13.39 35.86 -35.74
C PHE A 458 -12.09 36.15 -34.98
N SER A 459 -12.01 37.29 -34.29
CA SER A 459 -10.81 37.71 -33.55
C SER A 459 -10.49 36.83 -32.34
N ILE A 460 -11.47 36.20 -31.70
CA ILE A 460 -11.22 35.21 -30.63
C ILE A 460 -10.68 33.91 -31.23
N VAL A 461 -11.36 33.35 -32.24
CA VAL A 461 -11.00 32.05 -32.83
C VAL A 461 -9.65 32.12 -33.54
N TYR A 462 -9.50 32.98 -34.53
CA TYR A 462 -8.24 33.06 -35.29
C TYR A 462 -7.14 33.81 -34.55
N GLY A 463 -7.49 34.68 -33.58
CA GLY A 463 -6.54 35.30 -32.65
C GLY A 463 -5.84 34.27 -31.75
N THR A 464 -6.60 33.36 -31.12
CA THR A 464 -6.03 32.32 -30.26
C THR A 464 -5.15 31.34 -31.04
N VAL A 465 -5.57 30.91 -32.24
CA VAL A 465 -4.75 30.06 -33.13
C VAL A 465 -3.44 30.77 -33.53
N THR A 466 -3.52 32.04 -33.94
CA THR A 466 -2.34 32.82 -34.36
C THR A 466 -1.38 33.10 -33.20
N LEU A 467 -1.89 33.33 -31.98
CA LEU A 467 -1.04 33.51 -30.79
C LEU A 467 -0.42 32.20 -30.30
N LYS A 468 -1.11 31.06 -30.48
CA LYS A 468 -0.52 29.73 -30.23
C LYS A 468 0.62 29.45 -31.22
N MET A 469 0.44 29.78 -32.49
CA MET A 469 1.50 29.79 -33.52
C MET A 469 2.69 30.69 -33.13
N TYR A 470 2.42 31.93 -32.69
CA TYR A 470 3.46 32.88 -32.28
C TYR A 470 4.28 32.38 -31.08
N ARG A 471 3.62 31.74 -30.10
CA ARG A 471 4.29 31.08 -28.97
C ARG A 471 5.26 30.00 -29.46
N VAL A 472 4.81 29.12 -30.38
CA VAL A 472 5.67 28.07 -30.95
C VAL A 472 6.87 28.70 -31.64
N LEU A 473 6.68 29.69 -32.53
CA LEU A 473 7.79 30.33 -33.22
C LEU A 473 8.82 30.93 -32.25
N LYS A 474 8.37 31.68 -31.24
CA LYS A 474 9.28 32.32 -30.28
C LYS A 474 10.04 31.32 -29.40
N VAL A 475 9.44 30.20 -29.01
CA VAL A 475 10.09 29.15 -28.20
C VAL A 475 11.25 28.48 -28.95
N PHE A 476 11.15 28.33 -30.27
CA PHE A 476 12.23 27.75 -31.08
C PHE A 476 13.29 28.79 -31.46
N LEU A 477 12.90 30.04 -31.79
CA LEU A 477 13.84 31.14 -32.01
C LEU A 477 14.66 31.50 -30.76
N SER A 478 14.14 31.29 -29.54
CA SER A 478 14.87 31.59 -28.30
C SER A 478 15.98 30.59 -27.94
N ARG A 479 16.19 29.52 -28.72
CA ARG A 479 17.33 28.60 -28.48
C ARG A 479 18.66 29.12 -28.99
N THR A 480 18.69 30.09 -29.90
CA THR A 480 19.92 30.81 -30.28
C THR A 480 20.21 31.96 -29.31
N ALA A 481 20.80 31.59 -28.16
CA ALA A 481 21.70 32.42 -27.35
C ALA A 481 21.24 33.78 -26.78
N GLN A 482 20.12 33.84 -26.03
CA GLN A 482 20.05 34.63 -24.78
C GLN A 482 18.80 34.29 -23.93
N ARG A 483 18.89 34.47 -22.59
CA ARG A 483 17.78 34.19 -21.65
C ARG A 483 16.69 35.27 -21.72
N VAL A 484 15.77 35.15 -22.66
CA VAL A 484 14.46 35.83 -22.59
C VAL A 484 13.56 35.06 -21.62
N PRO A 485 12.87 35.72 -20.66
CA PRO A 485 12.01 35.01 -19.71
C PRO A 485 10.85 34.28 -20.40
N TYR A 486 10.54 33.09 -19.91
CA TYR A 486 9.49 32.21 -20.41
C TYR A 486 8.14 32.94 -20.50
N MET A 487 7.60 33.04 -21.71
CA MET A 487 6.34 33.74 -21.98
C MET A 487 5.18 33.07 -21.23
N SER A 488 4.75 33.69 -20.13
CA SER A 488 3.63 33.20 -19.33
C SER A 488 2.32 33.22 -20.12
N SER A 489 1.42 32.30 -19.81
CA SER A 489 0.08 32.26 -20.42
C SER A 489 -0.68 33.58 -20.25
N LEU A 490 -0.43 34.30 -19.15
CA LEU A 490 -0.97 35.63 -18.87
C LEU A 490 -0.47 36.69 -19.86
N HIS A 491 0.77 36.61 -20.34
CA HIS A 491 1.27 37.55 -21.36
C HIS A 491 0.60 37.29 -22.72
N LEU A 492 0.43 36.03 -23.12
CA LEU A 492 -0.32 35.69 -24.34
C LEU A 492 -1.80 36.10 -24.23
N LEU A 493 -2.41 35.94 -23.06
CA LEU A 493 -3.77 36.44 -22.78
C LEU A 493 -3.84 37.98 -22.82
N ARG A 494 -2.81 38.69 -22.34
CA ARG A 494 -2.69 40.15 -22.47
C ARG A 494 -2.59 40.58 -23.94
N ILE A 495 -1.83 39.86 -24.77
CA ILE A 495 -1.74 40.16 -26.21
C ILE A 495 -3.09 39.88 -26.91
N LEU A 496 -3.79 38.78 -26.57
CA LEU A 496 -5.16 38.54 -27.05
C LEU A 496 -6.11 39.66 -26.60
N GLY A 497 -5.99 40.11 -25.34
CA GLY A 497 -6.73 41.25 -24.81
C GLY A 497 -6.49 42.53 -25.62
N VAL A 498 -5.23 42.84 -25.97
CA VAL A 498 -4.90 43.97 -26.86
C VAL A 498 -5.53 43.81 -28.24
N MET A 499 -5.48 42.62 -28.85
CA MET A 499 -6.13 42.35 -30.14
C MET A 499 -7.66 42.50 -30.09
N LEU A 500 -8.31 42.10 -28.99
CA LEU A 500 -9.74 42.28 -28.81
C LEU A 500 -10.10 43.74 -28.49
N MET A 501 -9.25 44.46 -27.77
CA MET A 501 -9.43 45.89 -27.48
C MET A 501 -9.26 46.76 -28.73
N THR A 502 -8.33 46.47 -29.64
CA THR A 502 -8.21 47.22 -30.91
C THR A 502 -9.39 46.97 -31.84
N VAL A 503 -9.88 45.73 -31.92
CA VAL A 503 -11.09 45.39 -32.70
C VAL A 503 -12.35 46.00 -32.07
N SER A 504 -12.49 45.94 -30.74
CA SER A 504 -13.59 46.59 -30.00
C SER A 504 -13.56 48.12 -30.17
N TRP A 505 -12.39 48.74 -30.08
CA TRP A 505 -12.20 50.18 -30.35
C TRP A 505 -12.63 50.56 -31.78
N PHE A 506 -12.21 49.79 -32.79
CA PHE A 506 -12.61 50.01 -34.18
C PHE A 506 -14.12 49.83 -34.39
N LEU A 507 -14.73 48.84 -33.74
CA LEU A 507 -16.17 48.62 -33.76
C LEU A 507 -16.93 49.75 -33.06
N CYS A 508 -16.45 50.24 -31.91
CA CYS A 508 -16.97 51.43 -31.21
C CYS A 508 -16.93 52.67 -32.11
N ALA A 509 -15.76 52.98 -32.68
CA ALA A 509 -15.58 54.12 -33.57
C ALA A 509 -16.51 54.05 -34.80
N TRP A 510 -16.67 52.85 -35.39
CA TRP A 510 -17.65 52.64 -36.46
C TRP A 510 -19.10 52.80 -35.98
N THR A 511 -19.48 52.29 -34.80
CA THR A 511 -20.85 52.49 -34.29
C THR A 511 -21.17 53.94 -33.98
N VAL A 512 -20.20 54.71 -33.48
CA VAL A 512 -20.33 56.17 -33.30
C VAL A 512 -20.49 56.85 -34.65
N GLY A 513 -19.68 56.49 -35.65
CA GLY A 513 -19.82 57.00 -37.02
C GLY A 513 -21.18 56.67 -37.67
N VAL A 514 -21.73 55.47 -37.43
CA VAL A 514 -23.07 55.09 -37.90
C VAL A 514 -24.18 55.84 -37.15
N LEU A 515 -24.02 56.09 -35.86
CA LEU A 515 -24.98 56.87 -35.08
C LEU A 515 -24.97 58.34 -35.52
N GLN A 516 -23.79 58.92 -35.72
CA GLN A 516 -23.64 60.29 -36.24
C GLN A 516 -24.11 60.43 -37.71
N ASN A 517 -23.94 59.39 -38.53
CA ASN A 517 -24.50 59.35 -39.89
C ASN A 517 -26.03 59.26 -39.90
N ARG A 518 -26.63 58.59 -38.89
CA ARG A 518 -28.09 58.57 -38.69
C ARG A 518 -28.61 59.96 -38.35
N ASP A 519 -27.94 60.70 -37.48
CA ASP A 519 -28.31 62.08 -37.12
C ASP A 519 -28.16 63.05 -38.32
N ARG A 520 -27.31 62.69 -39.30
CA ARG A 520 -27.16 63.36 -40.60
C ARG A 520 -28.08 62.82 -41.71
N ASN A 521 -29.12 62.06 -41.36
CA ASN A 521 -30.10 61.47 -42.28
C ASN A 521 -29.53 60.55 -43.38
N ILE A 522 -28.34 59.97 -43.19
CA ILE A 522 -27.75 59.00 -44.12
C ILE A 522 -28.36 57.61 -43.85
N PRO A 523 -28.95 56.93 -44.86
CA PRO A 523 -29.72 55.71 -44.63
C PRO A 523 -28.84 54.50 -44.27
N VAL A 524 -28.89 54.08 -43.00
CA VAL A 524 -28.20 52.88 -42.46
C VAL A 524 -28.75 51.56 -43.02
N PHE A 525 -29.92 51.61 -43.66
CA PHE A 525 -30.51 50.51 -44.44
C PHE A 525 -30.97 51.03 -45.80
N VAL A 526 -30.73 50.26 -46.85
CA VAL A 526 -31.16 50.58 -48.22
C VAL A 526 -32.33 49.70 -48.61
N THR A 527 -33.34 50.30 -49.24
CA THR A 527 -34.42 49.55 -49.90
C THR A 527 -33.95 49.19 -51.31
N ALA A 528 -33.73 47.90 -51.57
CA ALA A 528 -33.42 47.38 -52.90
C ALA A 528 -34.66 46.73 -53.51
N THR A 529 -34.83 46.78 -54.82
CA THR A 529 -35.91 46.10 -55.54
C THR A 529 -35.50 44.69 -55.99
N THR A 530 -36.45 43.76 -56.05
CA THR A 530 -36.32 42.51 -56.81
C THR A 530 -36.65 42.75 -58.29
N TRP A 531 -36.33 41.78 -59.15
CA TRP A 531 -36.73 41.79 -60.56
C TRP A 531 -38.26 41.83 -60.74
N ASP A 532 -39.00 41.32 -59.75
CA ASP A 532 -40.47 41.33 -59.68
C ASP A 532 -41.04 42.63 -59.07
N GLY A 533 -40.23 43.69 -58.97
CA GLY A 533 -40.64 45.02 -58.49
C GLY A 533 -40.80 45.16 -56.97
N GLN A 534 -40.57 44.10 -56.18
CA GLN A 534 -40.80 44.13 -54.73
C GLN A 534 -39.62 44.74 -53.96
N GLY A 535 -39.89 45.72 -53.10
CA GLY A 535 -38.86 46.38 -52.28
C GLY A 535 -38.52 45.60 -51.01
N PHE A 536 -37.23 45.32 -50.77
CA PHE A 536 -36.72 44.70 -49.56
C PHE A 536 -35.61 45.56 -48.91
N THR A 537 -35.67 45.70 -47.59
CA THR A 537 -34.70 46.50 -46.82
C THR A 537 -33.51 45.67 -46.39
N LEU A 538 -32.29 46.14 -46.67
CA LEU A 538 -31.03 45.50 -46.30
C LEU A 538 -30.14 46.47 -45.51
N CYS A 539 -29.33 45.96 -44.57
CA CYS A 539 -28.32 46.78 -43.90
C CYS A 539 -27.35 47.35 -44.95
N TYR A 540 -27.08 48.65 -44.92
CA TYR A 540 -26.17 49.31 -45.86
C TYR A 540 -24.77 48.70 -45.76
N VAL A 541 -24.08 48.57 -46.90
CA VAL A 541 -22.72 48.06 -46.98
C VAL A 541 -21.78 49.24 -47.15
N ASP A 542 -21.02 49.52 -46.09
CA ASP A 542 -20.26 50.75 -45.95
C ASP A 542 -18.78 50.53 -46.34
N ARG A 543 -18.02 51.60 -46.58
CA ARG A 543 -16.57 51.54 -46.85
C ARG A 543 -15.82 50.84 -45.71
N TRP A 544 -16.31 51.00 -44.48
CA TRP A 544 -15.82 50.29 -43.30
C TRP A 544 -15.97 48.76 -43.38
N ASP A 545 -16.94 48.21 -44.11
CA ASP A 545 -17.02 46.74 -44.33
C ASP A 545 -15.86 46.23 -45.20
N TYR A 546 -15.42 47.02 -46.19
CA TYR A 546 -14.21 46.69 -46.96
C TYR A 546 -12.95 46.84 -46.12
N MET A 547 -12.86 47.86 -45.25
CA MET A 547 -11.73 48.00 -44.32
C MET A 547 -11.63 46.81 -43.35
N MET A 548 -12.76 46.33 -42.81
CA MET A 548 -12.80 45.12 -41.99
C MET A 548 -12.39 43.87 -42.80
N ALA A 549 -12.91 43.70 -44.02
CA ALA A 549 -12.54 42.57 -44.88
C ALA A 549 -11.05 42.56 -45.22
N VAL A 550 -10.46 43.73 -45.49
CA VAL A 550 -9.01 43.87 -45.70
C VAL A 550 -8.23 43.57 -44.42
N ALA A 551 -8.68 44.03 -43.25
CA ALA A 551 -8.04 43.69 -41.97
C ALA A 551 -8.13 42.21 -41.62
N GLU A 552 -9.28 41.57 -41.90
CA GLU A 552 -9.53 40.13 -41.74
C GLU A 552 -8.58 39.30 -42.62
N LEU A 553 -8.47 39.65 -43.90
CA LEU A 553 -7.55 39.02 -44.84
C LEU A 553 -6.07 39.28 -44.51
N LEU A 554 -5.69 40.51 -44.13
CA LEU A 554 -4.33 40.81 -43.68
C LEU A 554 -3.95 40.02 -42.43
N PHE A 555 -4.88 39.83 -41.49
CA PHE A 555 -4.67 39.02 -40.31
C PHE A 555 -4.48 37.52 -40.64
N LEU A 556 -5.27 36.97 -41.56
CA LEU A 556 -5.09 35.59 -42.04
C LEU A 556 -3.78 35.42 -42.84
N CYS A 557 -3.40 36.42 -43.65
CA CYS A 557 -2.11 36.43 -44.35
C CYS A 557 -0.93 36.53 -43.36
N TRP A 558 -1.05 37.28 -42.27
CA TRP A 558 -0.08 37.29 -41.17
C TRP A 558 0.00 35.91 -40.51
N GLY A 559 -1.14 35.28 -40.21
CA GLY A 559 -1.20 33.90 -39.68
C GLY A 559 -0.59 32.86 -40.62
N SER A 560 -0.77 33.01 -41.93
CA SER A 560 -0.15 32.16 -42.95
C SER A 560 1.37 32.38 -43.04
N SER A 561 1.83 33.64 -43.03
CA SER A 561 3.26 33.97 -42.95
C SER A 561 3.91 33.38 -41.70
N LEU A 562 3.25 33.52 -40.54
CA LEU A 562 3.66 32.93 -39.28
C LEU A 562 3.73 31.39 -39.34
N TRP A 563 2.78 30.74 -40.02
CA TRP A 563 2.86 29.31 -40.33
C TRP A 563 4.03 28.97 -41.26
N THR A 564 4.37 29.80 -42.26
CA THR A 564 5.57 29.55 -43.09
C THR A 564 6.89 29.68 -42.33
N ALA A 565 6.90 30.41 -41.21
CA ALA A 565 8.04 30.42 -40.27
C ALA A 565 8.03 29.23 -39.30
N VAL A 566 6.86 28.67 -38.96
CA VAL A 566 6.71 27.54 -38.02
C VAL A 566 6.74 26.16 -38.73
N ARG A 567 6.49 26.06 -40.03
CA ARG A 567 6.50 24.78 -40.77
C ARG A 567 7.78 23.91 -40.68
N PRO A 568 9.03 24.43 -40.45
CA PRO A 568 10.19 23.57 -40.26
C PRO A 568 10.36 23.09 -38.81
N VAL A 569 9.52 23.55 -37.87
CA VAL A 569 9.65 23.25 -36.45
C VAL A 569 9.19 21.80 -36.14
N PRO A 570 10.09 20.91 -35.70
CA PRO A 570 9.70 19.60 -35.21
C PRO A 570 8.87 19.75 -33.94
N SER A 571 7.69 19.14 -33.94
CA SER A 571 6.65 19.33 -32.93
C SER A 571 5.84 18.04 -32.79
N ALA A 572 5.45 17.71 -31.56
CA ALA A 572 4.66 16.52 -31.27
C ALA A 572 3.37 16.52 -32.10
N PHE A 573 3.02 15.35 -32.65
CA PHE A 573 1.80 15.12 -33.46
C PHE A 573 1.63 16.07 -34.67
N HIS A 574 2.68 16.76 -35.11
CA HIS A 574 2.61 17.77 -36.18
C HIS A 574 1.57 18.88 -35.94
N GLU A 575 1.27 19.21 -34.68
CA GLU A 575 0.23 20.18 -34.28
C GLU A 575 0.20 21.49 -35.13
N PRO A 576 1.33 22.14 -35.47
CA PRO A 576 1.32 23.35 -36.29
C PRO A 576 0.86 23.15 -37.75
N ARG A 577 0.94 21.92 -38.30
CA ARG A 577 0.44 21.65 -39.67
C ARG A 577 -1.08 21.82 -39.73
N TYR A 578 -1.80 21.28 -38.75
CA TYR A 578 -3.26 21.37 -38.69
C TYR A 578 -3.78 22.79 -38.45
N MET A 579 -3.11 23.56 -37.58
CA MET A 579 -3.41 24.99 -37.40
C MET A 579 -3.14 25.81 -38.67
N GLY A 580 -2.07 25.46 -39.41
CA GLY A 580 -1.81 26.02 -40.73
C GLY A 580 -2.97 25.76 -41.70
N ILE A 581 -3.39 24.50 -41.83
CA ILE A 581 -4.51 24.10 -42.70
C ILE A 581 -5.80 24.87 -42.33
N ALA A 582 -6.10 25.04 -41.04
CA ALA A 582 -7.25 25.83 -40.59
C ALA A 582 -7.20 27.29 -41.06
N ILE A 583 -6.03 27.95 -40.94
CA ILE A 583 -5.83 29.33 -41.43
C ILE A 583 -5.98 29.42 -42.96
N HIS A 584 -5.46 28.43 -43.71
CA HIS A 584 -5.56 28.42 -45.17
C HIS A 584 -7.00 28.17 -45.65
N ASN A 585 -7.76 27.32 -44.95
CA ASN A 585 -9.17 27.08 -45.24
C ASN A 585 -10.01 28.33 -44.99
N GLU A 586 -9.83 29.03 -43.86
CA GLU A 586 -10.51 30.30 -43.61
C GLU A 586 -10.10 31.37 -44.64
N LEU A 587 -8.81 31.47 -44.98
CA LEU A 587 -8.34 32.42 -45.99
C LEU A 587 -9.00 32.18 -47.35
N LEU A 588 -9.17 30.92 -47.77
CA LEU A 588 -9.90 30.56 -48.99
C LEU A 588 -11.39 30.88 -48.89
N LEU A 589 -12.02 30.65 -47.74
CA LEU A 589 -13.45 30.91 -47.51
C LEU A 589 -13.75 32.41 -47.45
N SER A 590 -13.03 33.20 -46.64
CA SER A 590 -13.22 34.65 -46.55
C SER A 590 -12.85 35.37 -47.86
N THR A 591 -11.78 34.98 -48.56
CA THR A 591 -11.50 35.55 -49.90
C THR A 591 -12.64 35.25 -50.87
N THR A 592 -13.11 33.99 -50.96
CA THR A 592 -14.23 33.61 -51.83
C THR A 592 -15.52 34.36 -51.46
N PHE A 593 -15.84 34.49 -50.17
CA PHE A 593 -17.01 35.22 -49.69
C PHE A 593 -16.94 36.71 -50.02
N HIS A 594 -15.79 37.37 -49.79
CA HIS A 594 -15.61 38.78 -50.11
C HIS A 594 -15.60 39.04 -51.62
N LEU A 595 -14.98 38.16 -52.43
CA LEU A 595 -15.03 38.22 -53.89
C LEU A 595 -16.45 38.05 -54.42
N LEU A 596 -17.23 37.09 -53.91
CA LEU A 596 -18.65 36.91 -54.28
C LEU A 596 -19.52 38.10 -53.84
N ARG A 597 -19.25 38.70 -52.68
CA ARG A 597 -19.94 39.91 -52.21
C ARG A 597 -19.61 41.11 -53.09
N TYR A 598 -18.35 41.31 -53.45
CA TYR A 598 -17.88 42.35 -54.36
C TYR A 598 -18.45 42.17 -55.77
N ALA A 599 -18.37 40.97 -56.35
CA ALA A 599 -18.90 40.66 -57.69
C ALA A 599 -20.45 40.71 -57.78
N ARG A 600 -21.15 40.72 -56.64
CA ARG A 600 -22.60 40.99 -56.55
C ARG A 600 -22.88 42.49 -56.40
N ALA A 601 -22.10 43.22 -55.60
CA ALA A 601 -22.19 44.68 -55.49
C ALA A 601 -21.86 45.37 -56.83
N HIS A 602 -20.77 44.97 -57.48
CA HIS A 602 -20.34 45.48 -58.78
C HIS A 602 -21.34 45.15 -59.90
N ARG A 603 -22.06 44.03 -59.82
CA ARG A 603 -23.16 43.74 -60.77
C ARG A 603 -24.37 44.65 -60.57
N ARG A 604 -24.72 44.98 -59.32
CA ARG A 604 -25.78 45.97 -59.02
C ARG A 604 -25.41 47.37 -59.48
N ALA A 605 -24.14 47.78 -59.31
CA ALA A 605 -23.60 49.05 -59.80
C ALA A 605 -23.36 49.10 -61.33
N ARG A 606 -23.90 48.14 -62.09
CA ARG A 606 -24.01 48.17 -63.57
C ARG A 606 -25.47 47.98 -64.05
N SER A 607 -26.42 47.87 -63.12
CA SER A 607 -27.85 47.69 -63.40
C SER A 607 -28.71 48.74 -62.69
N ALA A 608 -28.06 49.85 -62.32
CA ALA A 608 -28.57 51.14 -61.85
C ALA A 608 -27.59 52.19 -62.39
#